data_AF-A0A0G0UGQ5-F1
#
_entry.id   AF-A0A0G0UGQ5-F1
#
_cell.length_a   1.000
_cell.length_b   1.000
_cell.length_c   1.000
_cell.angle_alpha   90.00
_cell.angle_beta   90.00
_cell.angle_gamma   90.00
#
_symmetry.space_group_name_H-M   'P 1'
#
loop_
_entity.id
_entity.type
_entity.pdbx_description
1 polymer ?
#
loop_
_entity_poly.entity_id
_entity_poly.type
_entity_poly.pdbx_seq_one_letter_code
_entity_poly.pdbx_strand_id
1 'polypeptide(L)' 'MPEATVNFDQVLLIVKGDKMEIGKPLVDKAKVRAKVLENFKEKKIRVVKFKSKSRYLRTRGHRQKKTKVLIEKIAS' A
#
# COMPACT_ATOMS: atom_id res chain seq x y z
N MET A 1 -3.51 -17.44 -9.00
CA MET A 1 -2.21 -16.76 -8.80
C MET A 1 -2.34 -15.38 -9.42
N PRO A 2 -2.17 -14.26 -8.70
CA PRO A 2 -2.41 -12.99 -9.36
C PRO A 2 -1.12 -12.56 -10.04
N GLU A 3 -0.96 -12.88 -11.32
CA GLU A 3 0.00 -12.19 -12.20
C GLU A 3 -0.69 -11.01 -12.90
N ALA A 4 -1.39 -10.20 -12.11
CA ALA A 4 -2.09 -9.02 -12.63
C ALA A 4 -1.12 -7.84 -12.67
N THR A 5 -0.95 -7.26 -13.87
CA THR A 5 -0.24 -6.00 -14.07
C THR A 5 -1.17 -4.84 -13.70
N VAL A 6 -0.69 -3.97 -12.81
CA VAL A 6 -1.38 -2.76 -12.34
C VAL A 6 -0.58 -1.55 -12.81
N ASN A 7 -1.27 -0.63 -13.47
CA ASN A 7 -0.69 0.65 -13.88
C ASN A 7 -1.15 1.74 -12.89
N PHE A 8 -0.21 2.51 -12.37
CA PHE A 8 -0.50 3.72 -11.61
C PHE A 8 -0.32 4.92 -12.53
N ASP A 9 -1.44 5.53 -12.93
CA ASP A 9 -1.48 6.72 -13.79
C ASP A 9 -1.36 8.03 -12.98
N GLN A 10 -1.51 7.96 -11.65
CA GLN A 10 -1.39 9.11 -10.77
C GLN A 10 0.01 9.14 -10.15
N VAL A 11 0.92 9.89 -10.78
CA VAL A 11 2.28 10.10 -10.28
C VAL A 11 2.45 11.56 -9.89
N LEU A 12 2.91 11.79 -8.66
CA LEU A 12 3.04 13.13 -8.07
C LEU A 12 4.42 13.75 -8.34
N LEU A 13 5.46 12.92 -8.40
CA LEU A 13 6.84 13.37 -8.49
C LEU A 13 7.71 12.31 -9.17
N ILE A 14 8.57 12.75 -10.09
CA ILE A 14 9.60 11.92 -10.71
C ILE A 14 10.96 12.62 -10.52
N VAL A 15 11.96 11.84 -10.10
CA VAL A 15 13.35 12.28 -10.06
C VAL A 15 14.17 11.42 -11.01
N LYS A 16 14.80 12.05 -12.01
CA LYS A 16 15.79 11.43 -12.90
C LYS A 16 17.11 12.19 -12.76
N GLY A 17 17.93 11.79 -11.78
CA GLY A 17 19.17 12.49 -11.45
C GLY A 17 18.88 13.94 -11.06
N ASP A 18 19.45 14.89 -11.81
CA ASP A 18 19.31 16.33 -11.54
C ASP A 18 17.98 16.94 -12.03
N LYS A 19 17.17 16.19 -12.79
CA LYS A 19 15.86 16.65 -13.27
C LYS A 19 14.76 16.18 -12.32
N MET A 20 14.12 17.13 -11.65
CA MET A 20 12.93 16.92 -10.83
C MET A 20 11.69 17.44 -11.55
N GLU A 21 10.76 16.55 -11.84
CA GLU A 21 9.45 16.88 -12.39
C GLU A 21 8.43 16.81 -11.23
N ILE A 22 7.98 17.99 -10.78
CA ILE A 22 7.00 18.13 -9.71
C ILE A 22 5.63 18.38 -10.34
N GLY A 23 4.67 17.49 -10.07
CA GLY A 23 3.30 17.65 -10.53
C GLY A 23 2.59 18.78 -9.80
N LYS A 24 1.92 19.67 -10.54
CA LYS A 24 0.91 20.61 -10.02
C LYS A 24 -0.38 20.36 -10.81
N PRO A 25 -1.24 19.36 -10.55
CA PRO A 25 -1.35 18.41 -9.43
C PRO A 25 -0.89 16.96 -9.72
N LEU A 26 -0.57 16.62 -10.97
CA LEU A 26 0.00 15.34 -11.40
C LEU A 26 1.12 15.62 -12.43
N VAL A 27 2.07 14.71 -12.60
CA VAL A 27 3.07 14.79 -13.68
C VAL A 27 2.45 14.24 -14.96
N ASP A 28 2.35 15.05 -16.01
CA ASP A 28 1.76 14.64 -17.27
C ASP A 28 2.54 13.46 -17.90
N LYS A 29 1.81 12.42 -18.33
CA LYS A 29 2.30 11.22 -19.03
C LYS A 29 3.17 10.25 -18.20
N ALA A 30 3.34 10.49 -16.91
CA ALA A 30 3.99 9.55 -16.02
C ALA A 30 3.15 8.29 -15.78
N LYS A 31 3.73 7.10 -15.96
CA LYS A 31 3.08 5.82 -15.65
C LYS A 31 4.03 4.88 -14.91
N VAL A 32 3.57 4.36 -13.78
CA VAL A 32 4.31 3.31 -13.06
C VAL A 32 3.63 1.96 -13.33
N ARG A 33 4.35 1.06 -14.01
CA ARG A 33 3.92 -0.32 -14.22
C ARG A 33 4.38 -1.19 -13.07
N ALA A 34 3.44 -1.92 -12.50
CA ALA A 34 3.68 -2.74 -11.34
C ALA A 34 3.00 -4.11 -11.47
N LYS A 35 3.59 -5.14 -10.87
CA LYS A 35 3.05 -6.49 -10.84
C LYS A 35 2.59 -6.83 -9.43
N VAL A 36 1.37 -7.34 -9.29
CA VAL A 36 0.92 -7.90 -8.01
C VAL A 36 1.65 -9.22 -7.80
N LEU A 37 2.34 -9.39 -6.67
CA LEU A 37 3.00 -10.65 -6.33
C LEU A 37 2.05 -11.55 -5.53
N GLU A 38 1.50 -11.01 -4.44
CA GLU A 38 0.68 -11.77 -3.52
C GLU A 38 -0.27 -10.88 -2.72
N ASN A 39 -1.38 -11.47 -2.30
CA ASN A 39 -2.30 -10.88 -1.35
C ASN A 39 -2.18 -11.67 -0.05
N PHE A 40 -1.75 -11.03 1.02
CA PHE A 40 -1.50 -11.69 2.29
C PHE A 40 -2.19 -11.00 3.46
N LYS A 41 -2.38 -11.76 4.53
CA LYS A 41 -2.90 -11.24 5.79
C LYS A 41 -1.74 -10.99 6.73
N GLU A 42 -1.65 -9.77 7.25
CA GLU A 42 -0.63 -9.40 8.22
C GLU A 42 -0.73 -10.25 9.51
N LYS A 43 0.34 -10.20 10.31
CA LYS A 43 0.39 -10.82 11.64
C LYS A 43 -0.78 -10.33 12.48
N LYS A 44 -1.35 -11.23 13.28
CA LYS A 44 -2.55 -10.95 14.07
C LYS A 44 -2.22 -9.98 15.20
N ILE A 45 -2.87 -8.83 15.20
CA ILE A 45 -2.81 -7.87 16.31
C ILE A 45 -3.92 -8.24 17.29
N ARG A 46 -3.57 -8.43 18.56
CA ARG A 46 -4.53 -8.73 19.64
C ARG A 46 -4.87 -7.42 20.36
N VAL A 47 -6.13 -7.01 20.29
CA VAL A 47 -6.65 -5.85 21.01
C VAL A 47 -7.48 -6.35 22.19
N VAL A 48 -7.10 -5.95 23.40
CA VAL A 48 -7.82 -6.29 24.63
C VAL A 48 -8.38 -4.98 25.21
N LYS A 49 -9.68 -4.97 25.51
CA LYS A 49 -10.33 -3.91 26.27
C LYS A 49 -10.72 -4.49 27.63
N PHE A 50 -10.21 -3.90 28.71
CA PHE A 50 -10.49 -4.30 30.07
C PHE A 50 -10.94 -3.09 30.89
N LYS A 51 -11.96 -3.28 31.74
CA LYS A 51 -12.33 -2.30 32.78
C LYS A 51 -12.32 -2.99 34.13
N SER A 52 -11.53 -2.46 35.06
CA SER A 52 -11.40 -3.00 36.42
C SER A 52 -12.73 -2.98 37.16
N LYS A 53 -13.00 -4.01 37.97
CA LYS A 53 -14.19 -4.17 38.84
C LYS A 53 -15.57 -4.10 38.14
N SER A 54 -15.59 -4.06 36.80
CA SER A 54 -16.81 -4.01 35.98
C SER A 54 -17.19 -5.36 35.36
N ARG A 55 -16.41 -6.43 35.60
CA ARG A 55 -16.50 -7.72 34.86
C ARG A 55 -16.45 -7.56 33.34
N TYR A 56 -15.83 -6.48 32.84
CA TYR A 56 -15.73 -6.18 31.42
C TYR A 56 -14.33 -6.53 30.90
N LEU A 57 -14.27 -7.60 30.10
CA LEU A 57 -13.09 -8.02 29.35
C LEU A 57 -13.51 -8.41 27.93
N ARG A 58 -12.98 -7.73 26.93
CA ARG A 58 -13.21 -8.05 25.51
C ARG A 58 -11.88 -8.21 24.79
N THR A 59 -11.66 -9.39 24.20
CA THR A 59 -10.51 -9.65 23.32
C THR A 59 -10.98 -9.71 21.87
N ARG A 60 -10.36 -8.95 20.98
CA ARG A 60 -10.58 -9.02 19.53
C ARG A 60 -9.23 -9.13 18.80
N GLY A 61 -9.17 -9.98 17.80
CA GLY A 61 -8.04 -10.02 16.87
C GLY A 61 -8.34 -9.20 15.62
N HIS A 62 -7.34 -8.48 15.11
CA HIS A 62 -7.38 -7.89 13.78
C HIS A 62 -6.26 -8.47 12.90
N ARG A 63 -6.57 -8.75 11.63
CA ARG A 63 -5.60 -9.13 10.61
C ARG A 63 -5.88 -8.30 9.37
N GLN A 64 -5.01 -7.33 9.11
CA GLN A 64 -5.13 -6.47 7.94
C GLN A 64 -4.79 -7.25 6.68
N LYS A 65 -5.63 -7.14 5.64
CA LYS A 65 -5.31 -7.64 4.29
C LYS A 65 -4.40 -6.62 3.61
N LYS A 66 -3.28 -7.07 3.05
CA LYS A 66 -2.31 -6.27 2.30
C LYS A 66 -2.00 -6.94 0.96
N THR A 67 -1.58 -6.14 0.00
CA THR A 67 -1.16 -6.60 -1.32
C THR A 67 0.29 -6.20 -1.51
N LYS A 68 1.14 -7.18 -1.81
CA LYS A 68 2.54 -6.95 -2.17
C LYS A 68 2.62 -6.71 -3.66
N VAL A 69 3.20 -5.58 -4.03
CA VAL A 69 3.34 -5.15 -5.42
C VAL A 69 4.82 -4.91 -5.70
N LEU A 70 5.30 -5.40 -6.84
CA LEU A 70 6.64 -5.13 -7.36
C LEU A 70 6.56 -4.05 -8.44
N ILE A 71 7.41 -3.03 -8.36
CA ILE A 71 7.51 -1.99 -9.40
C ILE A 71 8.47 -2.48 -10.47
N GLU A 72 8.01 -2.61 -11.71
CA GLU A 72 8.83 -3.12 -12.82
C GLU A 72 9.41 -1.99 -13.65
N LYS A 73 8.60 -0.96 -13.95
CA LYS A 73 9.03 0.12 -14.82
C LYS A 73 8.38 1.44 -14.43
N ILE A 74 9.21 2.49 -14.40
CA ILE A 74 8.77 3.87 -14.29
C ILE A 74 8.91 4.47 -15.69
N ALA A 75 7.78 4.76 -16.33
CA ALA A 75 7.75 5.55 -17.56
C ALA A 75 7.52 7.01 -17.19
N SER A 76 8.37 7.89 -17.69
CA SER A 76 8.12 9.34 -17.75
C SER A 76 7.91 9.74 -19.20
#